data_AF-F8UWQ4-F1
#
_entry.id   AF-F8UWQ4-F1
#
_cell.length_a   1.000
_cell.length_b   1.000
_cell.length_c   1.000
_cell.angle_alpha   90.00
_cell.angle_beta   90.00
_cell.angle_gamma   90.00
#
_symmetry.space_group_name_H-M   'P 1'
#
loop_
_entity.id
_entity.type
_entity.pdbx_description
1 polymer ?
#
loop_
_entity_poly.entity_id
_entity_poly.type
_entity_poly.pdbx_seq_one_letter_code
_entity_poly.pdbx_strand_id
1 'polypeptide(L)'
;GSRCSLGFNVRSGTTYYLLTAGHCTDGAGTWYTNSSRSTVIGPTAGSSFPGNDYGIVRYSNTSLSHPGTVGSQDITGAANATVGMSVTRRGSTTGTHSGTVTGLNATVNYGGGDIVYGMIRTNVCAEPGDSGGPLYSGSRAIGLTSGGSGDCC
;
A
#
# COMPACT_ATOMS: atom_id res chain seq x y z
N GLY A 1 -13.72 -4.11 -10.85
CA GLY A 1 -12.39 -4.45 -10.32
C GLY A 1 -11.66 -3.15 -10.08
N SER A 2 -11.29 -2.88 -8.84
CA SER A 2 -10.59 -1.66 -8.43
C SER A 2 -9.12 -1.71 -8.87
N ARG A 3 -8.57 -0.55 -9.26
CA ARG A 3 -7.12 -0.39 -9.48
C ARG A 3 -6.50 0.02 -8.16
N CYS A 4 -5.50 -0.73 -7.71
CA CYS A 4 -4.75 -0.41 -6.51
C CYS A 4 -3.25 -0.44 -6.79
N SER A 5 -2.52 0.26 -5.95
CA SER A 5 -1.08 0.40 -6.02
C SER A 5 -0.38 -0.71 -5.24
N LEU A 6 0.77 -1.15 -5.76
CA LEU A 6 1.67 -2.04 -5.04
C LEU A 6 2.38 -1.22 -3.95
N GLY A 7 2.37 -1.72 -2.72
CA GLY A 7 3.04 -1.16 -1.56
C GLY A 7 4.52 -1.52 -1.53
N PHE A 8 4.81 -2.69 -0.98
CA PHE A 8 6.16 -3.22 -0.85
C PHE A 8 6.21 -4.68 -1.28
N ASN A 9 7.31 -5.07 -1.92
CA ASN A 9 7.63 -6.47 -2.09
C ASN A 9 8.25 -7.00 -0.79
N VAL A 10 7.74 -8.14 -0.33
CA VAL A 10 8.23 -8.83 0.86
C VAL A 10 8.48 -10.30 0.53
N ARG A 11 9.24 -10.98 1.38
CA ARG A 11 9.49 -12.41 1.22
C ARG A 11 9.40 -13.13 2.56
N SER A 12 8.96 -14.37 2.51
CA SER A 12 9.06 -15.32 3.62
C SER A 12 9.76 -16.57 3.09
N GLY A 13 10.98 -16.82 3.60
CA GLY A 13 11.89 -17.81 3.02
C GLY A 13 12.17 -17.52 1.54
N THR A 14 11.84 -18.49 0.68
CA THR A 14 11.99 -18.41 -0.78
C THR A 14 10.74 -17.89 -1.50
N THR A 15 9.65 -17.62 -0.77
CA THR A 15 8.39 -17.16 -1.37
C THR A 15 8.28 -15.65 -1.32
N TYR A 16 7.94 -15.05 -2.46
CA TYR A 16 7.73 -13.61 -2.61
C TYR A 16 6.26 -13.24 -2.54
N TYR A 17 6.00 -12.08 -1.96
CA TYR A 17 4.68 -11.48 -1.82
C TYR A 17 4.76 -9.99 -2.10
N LEU A 18 3.62 -9.37 -2.38
CA LEU A 18 3.46 -7.93 -2.34
C LEU A 18 2.44 -7.58 -1.27
N LEU A 19 2.67 -6.44 -0.62
CA LEU A 19 1.74 -5.80 0.29
C LEU A 19 0.95 -4.72 -0.46
N THR A 20 -0.33 -4.62 -0.16
CA THR A 20 -1.25 -3.60 -0.69
C THR A 20 -2.37 -3.36 0.33
N ALA A 21 -3.40 -2.58 -0.01
CA ALA A 21 -4.50 -2.30 0.91
C ALA A 21 -5.46 -3.51 1.04
N GLY A 22 -6.06 -3.63 2.22
CA GLY A 22 -7.01 -4.68 2.57
C GLY A 22 -8.30 -4.57 1.76
N HIS A 23 -8.89 -3.38 1.69
CA HIS A 23 -10.11 -3.14 0.89
C HIS A 23 -9.91 -3.39 -0.62
N CYS A 24 -8.68 -3.40 -1.10
CA CYS A 24 -8.35 -3.78 -2.48
C CYS A 24 -8.29 -5.29 -2.68
N THR A 25 -7.86 -6.02 -1.65
CA THR A 25 -7.74 -7.48 -1.67
C THR A 25 -9.01 -8.17 -1.23
N ASP A 26 -9.92 -7.47 -0.55
CA ASP A 26 -11.20 -8.01 -0.12
C ASP A 26 -12.05 -8.41 -1.33
N GLY A 27 -12.50 -9.68 -1.34
CA GLY A 27 -13.18 -10.31 -2.47
C GLY A 27 -12.33 -10.51 -3.74
N ALA A 28 -11.06 -10.09 -3.76
CA ALA A 28 -10.18 -10.24 -4.93
C ALA A 28 -9.43 -11.57 -4.89
N GLY A 29 -9.72 -12.46 -5.84
CA GLY A 29 -9.05 -13.77 -5.93
C GLY A 29 -7.67 -13.73 -6.59
N THR A 30 -7.54 -13.07 -7.75
CA THR A 30 -6.31 -13.07 -8.56
C THR A 30 -5.93 -11.66 -8.99
N TRP A 31 -4.65 -11.35 -8.88
CA TRP A 31 -4.07 -10.05 -9.19
C TRP A 31 -3.29 -10.08 -10.51
N TYR A 32 -3.28 -8.93 -11.19
CA TYR A 32 -2.65 -8.73 -12.49
C TYR A 32 -1.84 -7.43 -12.50
N THR A 33 -0.81 -7.37 -13.34
CA THR A 33 0.04 -6.15 -13.46
C THR A 33 -0.63 -5.04 -14.26
N ASN A 34 -1.73 -5.32 -14.97
CA ASN A 34 -2.39 -4.39 -15.88
C ASN A 34 -3.91 -4.59 -15.92
N SER A 35 -4.60 -3.59 -16.45
CA SER A 35 -6.07 -3.58 -16.58
C SER A 35 -6.59 -4.59 -17.60
N SER A 36 -5.78 -4.98 -18.60
CA SER A 36 -6.14 -6.00 -19.59
C SER A 36 -6.02 -7.44 -19.07
N ARG A 37 -5.55 -7.62 -17.81
CA ARG A 37 -5.39 -8.91 -17.14
C ARG A 37 -4.53 -9.91 -17.91
N SER A 38 -3.57 -9.42 -18.70
CA SER A 38 -2.72 -10.27 -19.54
C SER A 38 -1.54 -10.89 -18.79
N THR A 39 -1.16 -10.33 -17.64
CA THR A 39 -0.03 -10.81 -16.86
C THR A 39 -0.44 -11.01 -15.41
N VAL A 40 -0.57 -12.28 -15.01
CA VAL A 40 -0.93 -12.69 -13.65
C VAL A 40 0.25 -12.41 -12.72
N ILE A 41 -0.06 -11.84 -11.56
CA ILE A 41 0.85 -11.74 -10.42
C ILE A 41 0.70 -12.99 -9.56
N GLY A 42 -0.53 -13.25 -9.12
CA GLY A 42 -0.90 -14.42 -8.34
C GLY A 42 -2.10 -14.17 -7.44
N PRO A 43 -2.42 -15.14 -6.55
CA PRO A 43 -3.60 -15.07 -5.71
C PRO A 43 -3.40 -14.21 -4.46
N THR A 44 -4.49 -13.67 -3.94
CA THR A 44 -4.52 -13.08 -2.59
C THR A 44 -4.20 -14.18 -1.58
N ALA A 45 -3.17 -13.95 -0.75
CA ALA A 45 -2.75 -14.86 0.32
C ALA A 45 -3.34 -14.47 1.68
N GLY A 46 -3.80 -13.22 1.82
CA GLY A 46 -4.47 -12.73 3.01
C GLY A 46 -4.99 -11.31 2.81
N SER A 47 -6.04 -10.97 3.53
CA SER A 47 -6.64 -9.63 3.55
C SER A 47 -7.19 -9.38 4.95
N SER A 48 -7.10 -8.12 5.40
CA SER A 48 -7.74 -7.65 6.62
C SER A 48 -8.37 -6.30 6.33
N PHE A 49 -9.70 -6.29 6.22
CA PHE A 49 -10.56 -5.11 6.12
C PHE A 49 -12.02 -5.55 6.43
N PRO A 50 -12.81 -4.80 7.23
CA PRO A 50 -12.45 -3.58 7.98
C PRO A 50 -11.62 -3.88 9.26
N GLY A 51 -11.45 -2.88 10.13
CA GLY A 51 -10.62 -2.94 11.34
C GLY A 51 -9.16 -2.55 11.07
N ASN A 52 -8.51 -3.28 10.16
CA ASN A 52 -7.23 -2.90 9.54
C ASN A 52 -7.44 -2.63 8.04
N ASP A 53 -6.39 -2.20 7.35
CA ASP A 53 -6.42 -2.06 5.90
C ASP A 53 -5.11 -2.52 5.25
N TYR A 54 -4.86 -3.82 5.28
CA TYR A 54 -3.73 -4.43 4.59
C TYR A 54 -4.11 -5.74 3.90
N GLY A 55 -3.45 -5.99 2.79
CA GLY A 55 -3.58 -7.18 1.97
C GLY A 55 -2.23 -7.70 1.56
N ILE A 56 -2.14 -9.02 1.39
CA ILE A 56 -0.94 -9.71 0.93
C ILE A 56 -1.29 -10.58 -0.27
N VAL A 57 -0.55 -10.44 -1.35
CA VAL A 57 -0.72 -11.21 -2.58
C VAL A 57 0.55 -12.00 -2.82
N ARG A 58 0.40 -13.31 -3.06
CA ARG A 58 1.54 -14.18 -3.34
C ARG A 58 1.91 -14.08 -4.81
N TYR A 59 3.19 -13.91 -5.10
CA TYR A 59 3.69 -14.05 -6.46
C TYR A 59 3.64 -15.53 -6.86
N SER A 60 2.78 -15.85 -7.84
CA SER A 60 2.77 -17.17 -8.50
C SER A 60 3.55 -17.13 -9.82
N ASN A 61 3.74 -15.95 -10.40
CA ASN A 61 4.49 -15.77 -11.64
C ASN A 61 5.96 -15.46 -11.34
N THR A 62 6.83 -16.45 -11.55
CA THR A 62 8.28 -16.38 -11.30
C THR A 62 9.05 -15.51 -12.30
N SER A 63 8.41 -15.11 -13.42
CA SER A 63 9.03 -14.20 -14.40
C SER A 63 8.97 -12.74 -13.98
N LEU A 64 8.15 -12.40 -12.99
CA LEU A 64 8.02 -11.02 -12.51
C LEU A 64 9.17 -10.67 -11.59
N SER A 65 9.75 -9.49 -11.80
CA SER A 65 10.71 -8.93 -10.85
C SER A 65 9.97 -8.43 -9.61
N HIS A 66 10.53 -8.72 -8.43
CA HIS A 66 10.05 -8.28 -7.13
C HIS A 66 11.18 -7.56 -6.39
N PRO A 67 11.56 -6.35 -6.84
CA PRO A 67 12.64 -5.59 -6.22
C PRO A 67 12.25 -5.15 -4.82
N GLY A 68 13.23 -5.06 -3.91
CA GLY A 68 13.07 -4.44 -2.58
C GLY A 68 12.99 -2.92 -2.62
N THR A 69 12.62 -2.33 -3.76
CA THR A 69 12.66 -0.89 -3.99
C THR A 69 11.27 -0.32 -4.24
N VAL A 70 11.09 0.94 -3.88
CA VAL A 70 9.95 1.77 -4.28
C VAL A 70 10.45 2.76 -5.32
N GLY A 71 10.22 2.44 -6.60
CA GLY A 71 10.88 3.16 -7.69
C GLY A 71 12.40 2.96 -7.60
N SER A 72 13.15 4.05 -7.50
CA SER A 72 14.61 4.04 -7.30
C SER A 72 15.05 3.99 -5.83
N GLN A 73 14.13 4.09 -4.86
CA GLN A 73 14.46 4.08 -3.44
C GLN A 73 14.55 2.63 -2.92
N ASP A 74 15.72 2.23 -2.43
CA ASP A 74 15.89 0.94 -1.76
C ASP A 74 15.25 0.96 -0.36
N ILE A 75 14.51 -0.10 -0.03
CA ILE A 75 13.82 -0.27 1.25
C ILE A 75 14.47 -1.43 1.99
N THR A 76 15.21 -1.10 3.05
CA THR A 76 16.05 -2.06 3.78
C THR A 76 15.43 -2.54 5.09
N GLY A 77 14.33 -1.93 5.52
CA GLY A 77 13.60 -2.36 6.70
C GLY A 77 12.32 -1.59 6.95
N ALA A 78 11.60 -1.95 8.01
CA ALA A 78 10.42 -1.22 8.48
C ALA A 78 10.77 -0.36 9.70
N ALA A 79 9.98 0.68 9.93
CA ALA A 79 10.03 1.50 11.14
C ALA A 79 8.64 2.02 11.50
N ASN A 80 8.41 2.29 12.78
CA ASN A 80 7.16 2.91 13.24
C ASN A 80 7.14 4.40 12.87
N ALA A 81 5.96 4.89 12.48
CA ALA A 81 5.74 6.31 12.27
C ALA A 81 5.83 7.10 13.59
N THR A 82 6.38 8.31 13.52
CA THR A 82 6.35 9.29 14.62
C THR A 82 5.78 10.61 14.11
N VAL A 83 5.05 11.34 14.97
CA VAL A 83 4.54 12.67 14.60
C VAL A 83 5.71 13.60 14.28
N GLY A 84 5.62 14.33 13.17
CA GLY A 84 6.70 15.17 12.65
C GLY A 84 7.69 14.45 11.74
N MET A 85 7.61 13.13 11.59
CA MET A 85 8.44 12.36 10.66
C MET A 85 8.15 12.77 9.21
N SER A 86 9.19 13.08 8.45
CA SER A 86 9.11 13.23 6.99
C SER A 86 8.83 11.88 6.33
N VAL A 87 7.84 11.85 5.46
CA VAL A 87 7.41 10.65 4.75
C VAL A 87 7.13 10.96 3.29
N THR A 88 7.39 9.97 2.44
CA THR A 88 7.12 9.99 1.01
C THR A 88 6.15 8.87 0.68
N ARG A 89 5.13 9.20 -0.09
CA ARG A 89 4.10 8.31 -0.60
C ARG A 89 4.33 8.12 -2.09
N ARG A 90 4.09 6.91 -2.59
CA ARG A 90 4.04 6.65 -4.04
C ARG A 90 2.75 5.93 -4.39
N GLY A 91 2.12 6.30 -5.49
CA GLY A 91 0.96 5.58 -6.01
C GLY A 91 0.84 5.66 -7.53
N SER A 92 0.00 4.78 -8.06
CA SER A 92 -0.21 4.62 -9.50
C SER A 92 -1.06 5.73 -10.13
N THR A 93 -1.73 6.55 -9.33
CA THR A 93 -2.57 7.66 -9.80
C THR A 93 -1.79 8.97 -9.77
N THR A 94 -1.26 9.36 -8.60
CA THR A 94 -0.69 10.70 -8.41
C THR A 94 0.84 10.74 -8.45
N GLY A 95 1.51 9.59 -8.59
CA GLY A 95 2.96 9.53 -8.58
C GLY A 95 3.54 9.60 -7.17
N THR A 96 4.62 10.35 -6.99
CA THR A 96 5.38 10.42 -5.73
C THR A 96 5.18 11.77 -5.06
N HIS A 97 4.75 11.77 -3.81
CA HIS A 97 4.48 12.96 -3.01
C HIS A 97 5.13 12.86 -1.63
N SER A 98 5.60 13.97 -1.09
CA SER A 98 6.25 14.01 0.22
C SER A 98 5.53 14.96 1.16
N GLY A 99 5.66 14.70 2.45
CA GLY A 99 5.06 15.49 3.52
C GLY A 99 5.47 14.95 4.87
N THR A 100 4.61 15.09 5.86
CA THR A 100 4.90 14.73 7.25
C THR A 100 3.75 13.97 7.90
N VAL A 101 4.10 13.16 8.89
CA VAL A 101 3.14 12.54 9.80
C VAL A 101 2.59 13.60 10.74
N THR A 102 1.27 13.80 10.73
CA THR A 102 0.56 14.78 11.57
C THR A 102 -0.15 14.13 12.75
N GLY A 103 -0.33 12.81 12.74
CA GLY A 103 -0.96 12.08 13.83
C GLY A 103 -0.80 10.57 13.70
N LEU A 104 -1.01 9.86 14.80
CA LEU A 104 -1.00 8.41 14.90
C LEU A 104 -2.32 7.92 15.51
N ASN A 105 -2.64 6.64 15.35
CA ASN A 105 -3.87 6.02 15.86
C ASN A 105 -5.15 6.70 15.36
N ALA A 106 -5.14 7.21 14.14
CA ALA A 106 -6.33 7.76 13.52
C ALA A 106 -7.35 6.64 13.25
N THR A 107 -8.63 6.99 13.36
CA THR A 107 -9.74 6.12 12.98
C THR A 107 -10.38 6.67 11.72
N VAL A 108 -10.54 5.84 10.71
CA VAL A 108 -11.16 6.20 9.43
C VAL A 108 -12.45 5.42 9.28
N ASN A 109 -13.55 6.13 9.04
CA ASN A 109 -14.84 5.53 8.75
C ASN A 109 -15.09 5.61 7.24
N TYR A 110 -15.06 4.46 6.56
CA TYR A 110 -15.31 4.33 5.13
C TYR A 110 -16.80 4.37 4.76
N GLY A 111 -17.69 4.45 5.76
CA GLY A 111 -19.13 4.33 5.58
C GLY A 111 -19.60 2.88 5.66
N GLY A 112 -20.91 2.64 5.74
CA GLY A 112 -21.48 1.28 5.72
C GLY A 112 -21.14 0.38 6.93
N GLY A 113 -20.42 0.88 7.93
CA GLY A 113 -19.92 0.10 9.06
C GLY A 113 -18.43 -0.25 8.98
N ASP A 114 -17.76 0.10 7.87
CA ASP A 114 -16.34 -0.17 7.64
C ASP A 114 -15.47 0.87 8.37
N ILE A 115 -15.08 0.53 9.60
CA ILE A 115 -14.23 1.38 10.43
C ILE A 115 -12.83 0.75 10.50
N VAL A 116 -11.81 1.55 10.20
CA VAL A 116 -10.39 1.16 10.28
C VAL A 116 -9.71 1.96 11.38
N TYR A 117 -8.94 1.28 12.23
CA TYR A 117 -8.27 1.86 13.39
C TYR A 117 -6.75 1.83 13.24
N GLY A 118 -6.02 2.55 14.10
CA GLY A 118 -4.56 2.47 14.14
C GLY A 118 -3.85 3.17 12.98
N MET A 119 -4.54 4.07 12.28
CA MET A 119 -4.04 4.67 11.04
C MET A 119 -3.00 5.77 11.30
N ILE A 120 -2.06 5.91 10.37
CA ILE A 120 -1.10 7.03 10.33
C ILE A 120 -1.77 8.18 9.59
N ARG A 121 -1.86 9.34 10.22
CA ARG A 121 -2.34 10.56 9.58
C ARG A 121 -1.16 11.34 9.05
N THR A 122 -1.21 11.70 7.77
CA THR A 122 -0.20 12.54 7.11
C THR A 122 -0.88 13.74 6.44
N ASN A 123 -0.10 14.72 6.03
CA ASN A 123 -0.54 15.80 5.14
C ASN A 123 -0.12 15.54 3.67
N VAL A 124 0.28 14.31 3.35
CA VAL A 124 0.65 13.92 1.99
C VAL A 124 -0.63 13.73 1.20
N CYS A 125 -0.71 14.33 0.01
CA CYS A 125 -1.87 14.22 -0.84
C CYS A 125 -2.01 12.77 -1.38
N ALA A 126 -3.25 12.29 -1.53
CA ALA A 126 -3.57 10.98 -2.10
C ALA A 126 -4.94 11.03 -2.78
N GLU A 127 -5.06 10.37 -3.93
CA GLU A 127 -6.29 10.29 -4.74
C GLU A 127 -6.78 8.84 -4.87
N PRO A 128 -8.04 8.61 -5.29
CA PRO A 128 -8.51 7.27 -5.62
C PRO A 128 -7.57 6.51 -6.58
N GLY A 129 -7.23 5.26 -6.23
CA GLY A 129 -6.30 4.40 -6.97
C GLY A 129 -4.84 4.43 -6.48
N ASP A 130 -4.54 5.34 -5.55
CA ASP A 130 -3.29 5.36 -4.81
C ASP A 130 -3.26 4.39 -3.61
N SER A 131 -4.44 3.89 -3.23
CA SER A 131 -4.64 2.88 -2.21
C SER A 131 -3.73 1.66 -2.41
N GLY A 132 -3.12 1.20 -1.33
CA GLY A 132 -2.10 0.16 -1.30
C GLY A 132 -0.68 0.65 -1.57
N GLY A 133 -0.49 1.89 -2.04
CA GLY A 133 0.82 2.43 -2.35
C GLY A 133 1.71 2.63 -1.11
N PRO A 134 3.05 2.57 -1.24
CA PRO A 134 3.96 2.63 -0.11
C PRO A 134 4.02 4.03 0.50
N LEU A 135 4.11 4.07 1.82
CA LEU A 135 4.54 5.21 2.62
C LEU A 135 5.89 4.87 3.24
N TYR A 136 6.93 5.64 2.95
CA TYR A 136 8.31 5.37 3.37
C TYR A 136 9.04 6.63 3.81
N SER A 137 10.12 6.47 4.57
CA SER A 137 11.01 7.55 4.99
C SER A 137 12.46 7.10 4.80
N GLY A 138 13.14 7.69 3.83
CA GLY A 138 14.43 7.18 3.35
C GLY A 138 14.33 5.71 2.93
N SER A 139 15.13 4.84 3.56
CA SER A 139 15.13 3.39 3.31
C SER A 139 14.18 2.59 4.21
N ARG A 140 13.31 3.25 4.97
CA ARG A 140 12.38 2.61 5.91
C ARG A 140 10.95 2.61 5.40
N ALA A 141 10.33 1.44 5.32
CA ALA A 141 8.89 1.30 5.13
C ALA A 141 8.16 1.75 6.40
N ILE A 142 7.21 2.67 6.26
CA ILE A 142 6.45 3.26 7.37
C ILE A 142 5.00 2.77 7.38
N GLY A 143 4.39 2.57 6.21
CA GLY A 143 3.02 2.08 6.11
C GLY A 143 2.53 1.93 4.69
N LEU A 144 1.25 1.56 4.55
CA LEU A 144 0.54 1.44 3.28
C LEU A 144 -0.53 2.53 3.20
N THR A 145 -0.75 3.08 2.01
CA THR A 145 -1.80 4.07 1.77
C THR A 145 -3.15 3.36 1.85
N SER A 146 -4.00 3.73 2.80
CA SER A 146 -5.35 3.19 2.93
C SER A 146 -6.32 4.02 2.09
N GLY A 147 -6.46 5.29 2.44
CA GLY A 147 -7.23 6.28 1.70
C GLY A 147 -6.83 7.66 2.16
N GLY A 148 -7.26 8.67 1.41
CA GLY A 148 -7.02 10.06 1.71
C GLY A 148 -7.91 10.95 0.86
N SER A 149 -8.12 12.17 1.32
CA SER A 149 -8.76 13.25 0.58
C SER A 149 -7.68 14.28 0.32
N GLY A 150 -7.03 14.20 -0.84
CA GLY A 150 -6.17 15.26 -1.36
C GLY A 150 -6.85 15.95 -2.53
N ASP A 151 -6.48 17.21 -2.77
CA ASP A 151 -6.60 17.86 -4.08
C ASP A 151 -5.19 17.82 -4.70
N CYS A 152 -4.72 16.63 -5.12
CA CYS A 152 -3.38 16.54 -5.72
C CYS A 152 -3.41 17.21 -7.11
N CYS A 153 -3.19 18.54 -7.14
CA CYS A 153 -3.06 19.34 -8.36
C CYS A 153 -1.86 18.92 -9.22
#